data_AF-A0A1Q7UIH9-F1
#
_entry.id   AF-A0A1Q7UIH9-F1
#
_cell.length_a   1.000
_cell.length_b   1.000
_cell.length_c   1.000
_cell.angle_alpha   90.00
_cell.angle_beta   90.00
_cell.angle_gamma   90.00
#
_symmetry.space_group_name_H-M   'P 1'
#
loop_
_entity.id
_entity.type
_entity.pdbx_description
1 polymer ?
#
loop_
_entity_poly.entity_id
_entity_poly.type
_entity_poly.pdbx_seq_one_letter_code
_entity_poly.pdbx_strand_id
1 'polypeptide(L)'
;METPEQSKNVASRRSFLLTGAAIGAGTIGAGRFLADASPALAAGGLSKGDAAILRFLAAAELIETDLWQQYNELAGIQDDEVPGGSGSAAYAEAVAVLDGDMDQYIHDNTDDEISHAAFIDAYLKAHGEPTVNLDRFRTLPSSKATGAQQIGRLTNLMQLTVDTSFWTRYRSDSQNPDFGDAPVQAVPGLAAGQFPAIPRSDDDLAQPDHLQAIANTAGFHFVFIEQGGTSLYAQLAQRVTHPEVLRILLSIGPTEAMHFQTWHDKAGNAPPLTDPTNGLVFPDLNAAGGELTQTNLIMPEPTKFLNRKFPIVSIIRPTQTKDAAMAAVKALTADGLFIGQSQEFATVITQLAKAADAARHG
;
A
#
# COMPACT_ATOMS: atom_id res chain seq x y z
N MET A 1 61.55 -9.33 -35.81
CA MET A 1 61.56 -8.69 -34.48
C MET A 1 60.52 -7.59 -34.55
N GLU A 2 59.26 -7.98 -34.41
CA GLU A 2 58.50 -7.98 -33.14
C GLU A 2 57.89 -6.59 -32.88
N THR A 3 56.65 -6.43 -33.31
CA THR A 3 55.63 -5.75 -32.50
C THR A 3 55.17 -6.70 -31.40
N PRO A 4 54.82 -6.17 -30.21
CA PRO A 4 53.41 -6.27 -29.85
C PRO A 4 52.82 -5.03 -29.17
N GLU A 5 51.49 -5.08 -29.15
CA GLU A 5 50.47 -4.15 -28.67
C GLU A 5 50.63 -3.64 -27.23
N GLN A 6 50.06 -2.45 -26.99
CA GLN A 6 49.27 -2.22 -25.77
C GLN A 6 48.00 -1.44 -26.11
N SER A 7 46.87 -2.15 -26.01
CA SER A 7 45.55 -1.55 -25.80
C SER A 7 45.33 -1.35 -24.29
N LYS A 8 44.63 -0.27 -23.93
CA LYS A 8 43.59 -0.21 -22.88
C LYS A 8 43.07 1.23 -22.75
N ASN A 9 42.01 1.51 -23.51
CA ASN A 9 41.10 2.62 -23.20
C ASN A 9 40.31 2.26 -21.94
N VAL A 10 40.61 2.92 -20.83
CA VAL A 10 39.75 2.93 -19.63
C VAL A 10 38.88 4.17 -19.72
N ALA A 11 37.69 4.04 -20.30
CA ALA A 11 36.67 5.07 -20.22
C ALA A 11 36.08 5.07 -18.80
N SER A 12 36.47 6.06 -18.00
CA SER A 12 36.00 6.26 -16.62
C SER A 12 34.54 6.75 -16.61
N ARG A 13 33.68 6.03 -15.90
CA ARG A 13 32.22 6.22 -15.75
C ARG A 13 31.84 7.44 -14.88
N ARG A 14 32.61 8.53 -14.87
CA ARG A 14 32.40 9.70 -13.99
C ARG A 14 32.09 11.03 -14.69
N SER A 15 31.77 11.02 -15.99
CA SER A 15 31.50 12.27 -16.73
C SER A 15 30.01 12.62 -16.92
N PHE A 16 29.07 11.86 -16.36
CA PHE A 16 27.63 12.05 -16.67
C PHE A 16 26.82 12.80 -15.61
N LEU A 17 27.43 13.27 -14.51
CA LEU A 17 26.72 13.96 -13.41
C LEU A 17 27.08 15.45 -13.25
N LEU A 18 27.66 16.07 -14.28
CA LEU A 18 28.05 17.48 -14.23
C LEU A 18 27.60 18.25 -15.47
N THR A 19 26.29 18.28 -15.73
CA THR A 19 25.70 19.32 -16.59
C THR A 19 24.23 19.52 -16.23
N GLY A 20 23.95 20.54 -15.42
CA GLY A 20 22.60 20.91 -14.98
C GLY A 20 22.64 21.94 -13.85
N ALA A 21 23.27 23.08 -14.10
CA ALA A 21 23.43 24.15 -13.13
C ALA A 21 22.12 24.96 -12.94
N ALA A 22 21.81 25.22 -11.67
CA ALA A 22 21.40 26.50 -11.09
C ALA A 22 20.25 27.31 -11.74
N ILE A 23 19.06 27.24 -11.12
CA ILE A 23 18.07 28.32 -10.94
C ILE A 23 17.38 27.97 -9.60
N GLY A 24 17.35 28.74 -8.50
CA GLY A 24 17.25 30.19 -8.31
C GLY A 24 15.92 30.45 -7.58
N ALA A 25 15.96 30.76 -6.28
CA ALA A 25 14.79 30.96 -5.43
C ALA A 25 13.90 32.13 -5.89
N GLY A 26 12.57 31.94 -5.86
CA GLY A 26 11.59 32.99 -6.13
C GLY A 26 10.15 32.51 -5.90
N THR A 27 9.44 33.18 -5.01
CA THR A 27 8.03 32.97 -4.66
C THR A 27 7.06 33.57 -5.70
N ILE A 28 5.82 33.04 -5.71
CA ILE A 28 4.55 33.57 -6.26
C ILE A 28 4.24 33.28 -7.74
N GLY A 29 3.09 32.63 -7.98
CA GLY A 29 2.24 32.96 -9.12
C GLY A 29 1.42 31.80 -9.70
N ALA A 30 0.13 31.75 -9.38
CA ALA A 30 -0.87 30.96 -10.11
C ALA A 30 -0.83 31.30 -11.61
N GLY A 31 -0.62 30.29 -12.46
CA GLY A 31 -0.75 30.47 -13.91
C GLY A 31 -0.01 29.42 -14.75
N ARG A 32 -0.77 28.43 -15.23
CA ARG A 32 -0.57 27.67 -16.48
C ARG A 32 0.86 27.22 -16.83
N PHE A 33 1.13 25.95 -16.53
CA PHE A 33 1.86 25.07 -17.45
C PHE A 33 1.01 23.83 -17.73
N LEU A 34 -0.04 23.99 -18.55
CA LEU A 34 -0.45 22.88 -19.42
C LEU A 34 0.64 22.80 -20.48
N ALA A 35 1.66 21.97 -20.22
CA ALA A 35 2.46 21.45 -21.31
C ALA A 35 1.48 20.72 -22.23
N ASP A 36 1.31 21.22 -23.44
CA ASP A 36 0.55 20.54 -24.49
C ASP A 36 1.07 19.11 -24.60
N ALA A 37 0.29 18.16 -24.09
CA ALA A 37 0.53 16.76 -24.31
C ALA A 37 0.47 16.54 -25.81
N SER A 38 1.61 16.15 -26.40
CA SER A 38 1.67 15.74 -27.81
C SER A 38 0.51 14.78 -28.09
N PRO A 39 -0.33 15.01 -29.11
CA PRO A 39 -1.35 14.05 -29.52
C PRO A 39 -0.65 12.89 -30.24
N ALA A 40 -0.01 12.03 -29.47
CA ALA A 40 0.69 10.86 -29.95
C ALA A 40 0.22 9.67 -29.12
N LEU A 41 -0.59 8.83 -29.77
CA LEU A 41 -1.07 7.48 -29.38
C LEU A 41 -2.43 7.32 -28.68
N ALA A 42 -3.40 8.22 -28.87
CA ALA A 42 -4.83 7.82 -28.77
C ALA A 42 -5.30 7.03 -30.02
N ALA A 43 -4.44 6.19 -30.60
CA ALA A 43 -4.73 5.39 -31.78
C ALA A 43 -4.99 3.94 -31.38
N GLY A 44 -6.12 3.73 -30.69
CA GLY A 44 -6.59 2.42 -30.24
C GLY A 44 -7.39 2.57 -28.95
N GLY A 45 -8.64 2.09 -28.90
CA GLY A 45 -9.38 2.03 -27.65
C GLY A 45 -8.78 1.00 -26.70
N LEU A 46 -9.02 1.15 -25.39
CA LEU A 46 -8.59 0.16 -24.42
C LEU A 46 -9.21 -1.21 -24.75
N SER A 47 -8.44 -2.28 -24.55
CA SER A 47 -9.05 -3.60 -24.58
C SER A 47 -10.02 -3.74 -23.41
N LYS A 48 -11.02 -4.63 -23.55
CA LYS A 48 -11.94 -4.93 -22.44
C LYS A 48 -11.20 -5.41 -21.19
N GLY A 49 -10.06 -6.10 -21.37
CA GLY A 49 -9.22 -6.58 -20.27
C GLY A 49 -8.48 -5.44 -19.57
N ASP A 50 -7.84 -4.57 -20.34
CA ASP A 50 -7.12 -3.40 -19.81
C ASP A 50 -8.06 -2.45 -19.06
N ALA A 51 -9.23 -2.16 -19.63
CA ALA A 51 -10.26 -1.36 -18.98
C ALA A 51 -10.77 -2.03 -17.69
N ALA A 52 -10.96 -3.36 -17.68
CA ALA A 52 -11.39 -4.08 -16.48
C ALA A 52 -10.34 -4.05 -15.36
N ILE A 53 -9.05 -4.19 -15.70
CA ILE A 53 -7.93 -4.06 -14.76
C ILE A 53 -7.91 -2.66 -14.14
N LEU A 54 -7.92 -1.61 -14.97
CA LEU A 54 -7.91 -0.23 -14.48
C LEU A 54 -9.14 0.10 -13.64
N ARG A 55 -10.32 -0.41 -13.99
CA ARG A 55 -11.52 -0.22 -13.16
C ARG A 55 -11.43 -0.95 -11.81
N PHE A 56 -10.79 -2.11 -11.76
CA PHE A 56 -10.57 -2.76 -10.48
C PHE A 56 -9.55 -2.00 -9.64
N LEU A 57 -8.43 -1.57 -10.22
CA LEU A 57 -7.43 -0.74 -9.53
C LEU A 57 -8.04 0.57 -9.04
N ALA A 58 -8.81 1.30 -9.86
CA ALA A 58 -9.54 2.50 -9.41
C ALA A 58 -10.43 2.24 -8.19
N ALA A 59 -11.06 1.06 -8.09
CA ALA A 59 -11.84 0.69 -6.92
C ALA A 59 -10.97 0.39 -5.70
N ALA A 60 -9.81 -0.25 -5.88
CA ALA A 60 -8.82 -0.45 -4.84
C ALA A 60 -8.29 0.89 -4.31
N GLU A 61 -7.84 1.78 -5.20
CA GLU A 61 -7.36 3.13 -4.84
C GLU A 61 -8.42 3.96 -4.09
N LEU A 62 -9.69 3.87 -4.48
CA LEU A 62 -10.78 4.56 -3.75
C LEU A 62 -11.01 4.00 -2.34
N ILE A 63 -10.78 2.69 -2.15
CA ILE A 63 -10.86 2.03 -0.84
C ILE A 63 -9.66 2.45 0.01
N GLU A 64 -8.46 2.48 -0.56
CA GLU A 64 -7.23 2.90 0.11
C GLU A 64 -7.23 4.40 0.43
N THR A 65 -7.74 5.24 -0.47
CA THR A 65 -7.99 6.65 -0.18
C THR A 65 -8.85 6.83 1.07
N ASP A 66 -9.97 6.11 1.20
CA ASP A 66 -10.87 6.26 2.36
C ASP A 66 -10.25 5.75 3.67
N LEU A 67 -9.40 4.72 3.61
CA LEU A 67 -8.72 4.20 4.80
C LEU A 67 -7.56 5.12 5.22
N TRP A 68 -6.74 5.58 4.27
CA TRP A 68 -5.61 6.48 4.56
C TRP A 68 -6.08 7.86 5.04
N GLN A 69 -7.18 8.38 4.48
CA GLN A 69 -7.82 9.59 5.00
C GLN A 69 -8.18 9.47 6.48
N GLN A 70 -8.70 8.32 6.94
CA GLN A 70 -9.03 8.14 8.36
C GLN A 70 -7.78 8.15 9.26
N TYR A 71 -6.65 7.63 8.78
CA TYR A 71 -5.38 7.75 9.50
C TYR A 71 -4.86 9.18 9.50
N ASN A 72 -4.88 9.86 8.35
CA ASN A 72 -4.43 11.25 8.22
C ASN A 72 -5.22 12.20 9.12
N GLU A 73 -6.53 12.04 9.21
CA GLU A 73 -7.40 12.86 10.06
C GLU A 73 -7.00 12.87 11.54
N LEU A 74 -6.40 11.79 12.01
CA LEU A 74 -6.09 11.57 13.42
C LEU A 74 -4.60 11.69 13.73
N ALA A 75 -3.72 11.24 12.83
CA ALA A 75 -2.28 11.16 13.07
C ALA A 75 -1.41 11.76 11.95
N GLY A 76 -1.99 12.23 10.85
CA GLY A 76 -1.25 12.90 9.77
C GLY A 76 -1.20 14.42 9.93
N ILE A 77 -0.60 15.08 8.94
CA ILE A 77 -0.51 16.54 8.86
C ILE A 77 -1.89 17.13 8.51
N GLN A 78 -2.26 18.21 9.22
CA GLN A 78 -3.53 18.91 9.01
C GLN A 78 -3.27 20.18 8.18
N ASP A 79 -3.40 20.07 6.86
CA ASP A 79 -3.18 21.17 5.92
C ASP A 79 -4.23 21.21 4.78
N ASP A 80 -3.95 22.00 3.74
CA ASP A 80 -4.83 22.17 2.58
C ASP A 80 -4.55 21.16 1.45
N GLU A 81 -3.47 20.37 1.53
CA GLU A 81 -3.09 19.38 0.51
C GLU A 81 -3.95 18.13 0.64
N VAL A 82 -3.97 17.54 1.84
CA VAL A 82 -4.82 16.39 2.15
C VAL A 82 -6.00 16.84 3.01
N PRO A 83 -7.23 16.84 2.48
CA PRO A 83 -8.36 17.45 3.17
C PRO A 83 -8.84 16.64 4.37
N GLY A 84 -8.91 17.35 5.50
CA GLY A 84 -9.84 17.08 6.58
C GLY A 84 -9.25 16.46 7.84
N GLY A 85 -10.10 16.39 8.87
CA GLY A 85 -9.69 16.05 10.24
C GLY A 85 -9.28 17.29 11.03
N SER A 86 -8.99 17.09 12.31
CA SER A 86 -8.36 18.11 13.16
C SER A 86 -7.23 17.55 14.02
N GLY A 87 -6.82 16.31 13.76
CA GLY A 87 -5.83 15.57 14.53
C GLY A 87 -6.32 15.09 15.89
N SER A 88 -5.61 14.08 16.43
CA SER A 88 -5.72 13.59 17.79
C SER A 88 -4.33 13.47 18.40
N ALA A 89 -3.93 14.45 19.22
CA ALA A 89 -2.56 14.56 19.72
C ALA A 89 -2.08 13.29 20.44
N ALA A 90 -2.92 12.69 21.29
CA ALA A 90 -2.55 11.47 22.02
C ALA A 90 -2.34 10.27 21.08
N TYR A 91 -3.19 10.13 20.05
CA TYR A 91 -3.04 9.05 19.08
C TYR A 91 -1.84 9.29 18.15
N ALA A 92 -1.63 10.52 17.69
CA ALA A 92 -0.46 10.91 16.92
C ALA A 92 0.84 10.62 17.68
N GLU A 93 0.91 10.95 18.98
CA GLU A 93 2.05 10.61 19.85
C GLU A 93 2.27 9.10 19.97
N ALA A 94 1.20 8.31 20.11
CA ALA A 94 1.30 6.84 20.20
C ALA A 94 1.77 6.20 18.88
N VAL A 95 1.32 6.73 17.75
CA VAL A 95 1.80 6.31 16.42
C VAL A 95 3.25 6.73 16.21
N ALA A 96 3.65 7.92 16.66
CA ALA A 96 5.02 8.42 16.56
C ALA A 96 6.06 7.64 17.40
N VAL A 97 5.62 6.72 18.27
CA VAL A 97 6.51 5.72 18.89
C VAL A 97 7.13 4.80 17.84
N LEU A 98 6.45 4.57 16.71
CA LEU A 98 6.97 3.76 15.60
C LEU A 98 8.07 4.50 14.82
N ASP A 99 7.91 5.81 14.60
CA ASP A 99 8.91 6.69 14.00
C ASP A 99 8.54 8.17 14.27
N GLY A 100 9.52 9.06 14.36
CA GLY A 100 9.26 10.47 14.66
C GLY A 100 8.54 11.23 13.54
N ASP A 101 8.60 10.72 12.30
CA ASP A 101 8.06 11.36 11.10
C ASP A 101 6.77 10.66 10.61
N MET A 102 6.07 9.92 11.48
CA MET A 102 4.86 9.16 11.11
C MET A 102 3.74 10.04 10.54
N ASP A 103 3.61 11.29 11.00
CA ASP A 103 2.63 12.23 10.49
C ASP A 103 2.87 12.58 9.03
N GLN A 104 4.12 12.81 8.65
CA GLN A 104 4.52 13.06 7.26
C GLN A 104 4.29 11.82 6.40
N TYR A 105 4.71 10.63 6.85
CA TYR A 105 4.53 9.41 6.06
C TYR A 105 3.04 9.09 5.82
N ILE A 106 2.19 9.27 6.83
CA ILE A 106 0.74 9.05 6.71
C ILE A 106 0.15 10.06 5.72
N HIS A 107 0.56 11.33 5.81
CA HIS A 107 0.08 12.39 4.94
C HIS A 107 0.47 12.17 3.48
N ASP A 108 1.76 11.91 3.21
CA ASP A 108 2.29 11.66 1.86
C ASP A 108 1.60 10.45 1.21
N ASN A 109 1.49 9.33 1.94
CA ASN A 109 0.82 8.13 1.43
C ASN A 109 -0.67 8.42 1.14
N THR A 110 -1.31 9.27 1.94
CA THR A 110 -2.71 9.66 1.70
C THR A 110 -2.86 10.50 0.43
N ASP A 111 -1.94 11.45 0.19
CA ASP A 111 -1.92 12.23 -1.06
C ASP A 111 -1.68 11.32 -2.28
N ASP A 112 -0.73 10.41 -2.18
CA ASP A 112 -0.41 9.44 -3.24
C ASP A 112 -1.65 8.60 -3.61
N GLU A 113 -2.38 8.03 -2.64
CA GLU A 113 -3.60 7.26 -2.93
C GLU A 113 -4.73 8.09 -3.54
N ILE A 114 -4.90 9.35 -3.08
CA ILE A 114 -5.85 10.28 -3.69
C ILE A 114 -5.47 10.52 -5.17
N SER A 115 -4.17 10.68 -5.43
CA SER A 115 -3.64 10.93 -6.77
C SER A 115 -3.79 9.71 -7.69
N HIS A 116 -3.54 8.50 -7.19
CA HIS A 116 -3.70 7.24 -7.93
C HIS A 116 -5.16 7.07 -8.37
N ALA A 117 -6.10 7.20 -7.43
CA ALA A 117 -7.53 7.09 -7.69
C ALA A 117 -7.98 8.11 -8.76
N ALA A 118 -7.60 9.39 -8.57
CA ALA A 118 -7.97 10.47 -9.48
C ALA A 118 -7.39 10.27 -10.90
N PHE A 119 -6.13 9.85 -11.00
CA PHE A 119 -5.46 9.63 -12.27
C PHE A 119 -6.09 8.48 -13.05
N ILE A 120 -6.30 7.31 -12.42
CA ILE A 120 -6.85 6.14 -13.11
C ILE A 120 -8.27 6.43 -13.61
N ASP A 121 -9.11 7.07 -12.81
CA ASP A 121 -10.47 7.42 -13.21
C ASP A 121 -10.50 8.42 -14.37
N ALA A 122 -9.62 9.43 -14.33
CA ALA A 122 -9.44 10.38 -15.43
C ALA A 122 -8.96 9.69 -16.72
N TYR A 123 -8.03 8.73 -16.61
CA TYR A 123 -7.52 7.97 -17.75
C TYR A 123 -8.61 7.09 -18.39
N LEU A 124 -9.42 6.40 -17.58
CA LEU A 124 -10.59 5.64 -18.04
C LEU A 124 -11.57 6.55 -18.79
N LYS A 125 -11.91 7.69 -18.20
CA LYS A 125 -12.82 8.68 -18.79
C LYS A 125 -12.30 9.23 -20.13
N ALA A 126 -10.99 9.53 -20.21
CA ALA A 126 -10.36 10.02 -21.44
C ALA A 126 -10.45 9.00 -22.59
N HIS A 127 -10.49 7.71 -22.27
CA HIS A 127 -10.66 6.61 -23.24
C HIS A 127 -12.12 6.22 -23.49
N GLY A 128 -13.09 6.95 -22.91
CA GLY A 128 -14.52 6.67 -23.06
C GLY A 128 -15.00 5.42 -22.31
N GLU A 129 -14.19 4.91 -21.37
CA GLU A 129 -14.56 3.78 -20.53
C GLU A 129 -15.38 4.23 -19.30
N PRO A 130 -16.21 3.35 -18.72
CA PRO A 130 -16.92 3.66 -17.48
C PRO A 130 -15.96 3.84 -16.31
N THR A 131 -16.13 4.96 -15.60
CA THR A 131 -15.44 5.29 -14.35
C THR A 131 -15.97 4.46 -13.16
N VAL A 132 -15.27 4.51 -12.04
CA VAL A 132 -15.70 3.88 -10.78
C VAL A 132 -16.12 4.95 -9.79
N ASN A 133 -17.30 4.77 -9.20
CA ASN A 133 -17.75 5.61 -8.09
C ASN A 133 -18.32 4.70 -7.00
N LEU A 134 -17.77 4.82 -5.80
CA LEU A 134 -18.19 4.06 -4.61
C LEU A 134 -18.93 4.92 -3.59
N ASP A 135 -19.17 6.22 -3.84
CA ASP A 135 -19.68 7.17 -2.85
C ASP A 135 -21.02 6.76 -2.25
N ARG A 136 -21.88 6.09 -3.02
CA ARG A 136 -23.15 5.56 -2.51
C ARG A 136 -22.99 4.53 -1.39
N PHE A 137 -21.80 3.96 -1.24
CA PHE A 137 -21.43 2.98 -0.22
C PHE A 137 -20.68 3.60 0.96
N ARG A 138 -20.51 4.93 0.99
CA ARG A 138 -19.97 5.66 2.15
C ARG A 138 -20.99 5.70 3.28
N THR A 139 -21.27 4.54 3.87
CA THR A 139 -22.35 4.34 4.84
C THR A 139 -21.84 3.84 6.20
N LEU A 140 -20.58 3.43 6.29
CA LEU A 140 -20.01 3.01 7.57
C LEU A 140 -19.81 4.22 8.49
N PRO A 141 -19.92 4.04 9.81
CA PRO A 141 -19.66 5.12 10.75
C PRO A 141 -18.17 5.45 10.81
N SER A 142 -17.85 6.74 10.92
CA SER A 142 -16.51 7.19 11.31
C SER A 142 -16.19 6.89 12.78
N SER A 143 -14.90 6.96 13.13
CA SER A 143 -14.48 7.10 14.52
C SER A 143 -15.20 8.27 15.20
N LYS A 144 -15.53 8.12 16.48
CA LYS A 144 -16.11 9.18 17.32
C LYS A 144 -15.06 9.94 18.12
N ALA A 145 -13.78 9.62 17.94
CA ALA A 145 -12.70 10.33 18.62
C ALA A 145 -12.61 11.77 18.09
N THR A 146 -12.24 12.68 18.98
CA THR A 146 -11.89 14.05 18.63
C THR A 146 -10.77 14.03 17.59
N GLY A 147 -10.94 14.77 16.49
CA GLY A 147 -10.05 14.73 15.33
C GLY A 147 -10.65 14.10 14.09
N ALA A 148 -11.47 13.05 14.25
CA ALA A 148 -12.05 12.34 13.10
C ALA A 148 -13.17 13.13 12.43
N GLN A 149 -13.22 13.08 11.09
CA GLN A 149 -14.33 13.62 10.32
C GLN A 149 -15.56 12.74 10.55
N GLN A 150 -16.66 13.33 11.01
CA GLN A 150 -17.91 12.62 11.32
C GLN A 150 -18.75 12.36 10.06
N ILE A 151 -18.16 11.64 9.10
CA ILE A 151 -18.74 11.37 7.78
C ILE A 151 -19.02 9.88 7.57
N GLY A 152 -19.67 9.53 6.46
CA GLY A 152 -19.82 8.14 6.04
C GLY A 152 -18.53 7.60 5.42
N ARG A 153 -18.15 6.38 5.77
CA ARG A 153 -16.92 5.71 5.28
C ARG A 153 -17.19 4.54 4.36
N LEU A 154 -16.22 4.24 3.50
CA LEU A 154 -16.17 2.99 2.73
C LEU A 154 -15.59 1.85 3.57
N THR A 155 -14.67 2.18 4.47
CA THR A 155 -13.84 1.23 5.21
C THR A 155 -14.02 1.35 6.72
N ASN A 156 -13.73 0.26 7.44
CA ASN A 156 -13.82 0.17 8.89
C ASN A 156 -12.45 -0.13 9.49
N LEU A 157 -11.84 0.85 10.16
CA LEU A 157 -10.55 0.70 10.84
C LEU A 157 -10.66 0.36 12.34
N MET A 158 -11.87 0.12 12.83
CA MET A 158 -12.17 -0.08 14.24
C MET A 158 -12.33 -1.56 14.63
N GLN A 159 -12.38 -2.47 13.64
CA GLN A 159 -12.60 -3.91 13.82
C GLN A 159 -11.80 -4.73 12.80
N LEU A 160 -10.48 -4.79 12.97
CA LEU A 160 -9.55 -5.39 12.01
C LEU A 160 -8.93 -6.71 12.49
N THR A 161 -8.78 -7.65 11.56
CA THR A 161 -8.05 -8.92 11.69
C THR A 161 -6.84 -8.89 10.75
N VAL A 162 -5.76 -8.27 11.19
CA VAL A 162 -4.61 -7.98 10.31
C VAL A 162 -3.75 -9.23 10.08
N ASP A 163 -3.62 -9.67 8.83
CA ASP A 163 -2.64 -10.70 8.48
C ASP A 163 -1.22 -10.13 8.59
N THR A 164 -0.42 -10.71 9.49
CA THR A 164 0.97 -10.33 9.74
C THR A 164 1.96 -11.31 9.11
N SER A 165 1.49 -12.21 8.23
CA SER A 165 2.34 -13.21 7.57
C SER A 165 3.33 -12.57 6.59
N PHE A 166 3.04 -11.35 6.12
CA PHE A 166 3.97 -10.57 5.29
C PHE A 166 5.35 -10.43 5.96
N TRP A 167 5.39 -10.31 7.29
CA TRP A 167 6.62 -10.08 8.04
C TRP A 167 7.62 -11.23 7.86
N THR A 168 7.15 -12.46 8.08
CA THR A 168 7.98 -13.66 7.96
C THR A 168 8.13 -14.09 6.50
N ARG A 169 7.12 -13.80 5.67
CA ARG A 169 7.19 -13.99 4.21
C ARG A 169 8.42 -13.31 3.63
N TYR A 170 8.67 -12.06 3.99
CA TYR A 170 9.78 -11.28 3.43
C TYR A 170 11.15 -11.56 4.08
N ARG A 171 11.18 -12.25 5.23
CA ARG A 171 12.39 -12.69 5.95
C ARG A 171 12.70 -14.19 5.82
N SER A 172 12.01 -14.88 4.92
CA SER A 172 12.22 -16.31 4.67
C SER A 172 12.91 -16.55 3.33
N ASP A 173 13.98 -17.34 3.38
CA ASP A 173 14.73 -17.79 2.20
C ASP A 173 14.06 -18.94 1.41
N SER A 174 12.99 -19.50 1.97
CA SER A 174 12.41 -20.78 1.55
C SER A 174 10.90 -20.73 1.38
N GLN A 175 10.23 -19.68 1.88
CA GLN A 175 8.79 -19.47 1.73
C GLN A 175 8.47 -18.44 0.63
N ASN A 176 7.56 -18.83 -0.26
CA ASN A 176 6.97 -18.00 -1.29
C ASN A 176 5.51 -18.46 -1.53
N PRO A 177 4.50 -17.61 -1.27
CA PRO A 177 3.10 -17.94 -1.50
C PRO A 177 2.77 -18.38 -2.94
N ASP A 178 3.56 -17.96 -3.95
CA ASP A 178 3.40 -18.43 -5.34
C ASP A 178 3.61 -19.96 -5.49
N PHE A 179 4.24 -20.60 -4.50
CA PHE A 179 4.46 -22.04 -4.42
C PHE A 179 3.54 -22.74 -3.40
N GLY A 180 2.53 -22.03 -2.88
CA GLY A 180 1.58 -22.55 -1.90
C GLY A 180 2.11 -22.64 -0.47
N ASP A 181 3.22 -21.97 -0.16
CA ASP A 181 3.69 -21.87 1.23
C ASP A 181 2.80 -20.91 2.03
N ALA A 182 2.63 -21.19 3.32
CA ALA A 182 1.91 -20.37 4.26
C ALA A 182 2.88 -19.83 5.32
N PRO A 183 3.35 -18.58 5.21
CA PRO A 183 4.21 -17.96 6.20
C PRO A 183 3.51 -17.82 7.56
N VAL A 184 4.30 -17.80 8.63
CA VAL A 184 3.76 -17.72 10.00
C VAL A 184 3.44 -16.28 10.38
N GLN A 185 2.42 -16.09 11.21
CA GLN A 185 2.03 -14.76 11.70
C GLN A 185 3.08 -14.21 12.67
N ALA A 186 3.55 -12.98 12.47
CA ALA A 186 4.46 -12.32 13.41
C ALA A 186 3.75 -11.87 14.70
N VAL A 187 2.47 -11.51 14.59
CA VAL A 187 1.60 -11.20 15.73
C VAL A 187 0.36 -12.10 15.67
N PRO A 188 0.44 -13.34 16.18
CA PRO A 188 -0.64 -14.33 16.02
C PRO A 188 -1.99 -13.88 16.58
N GLY A 189 -1.99 -13.11 17.68
CA GLY A 189 -3.22 -12.59 18.28
C GLY A 189 -3.95 -11.61 17.37
N LEU A 190 -3.18 -10.73 16.69
CA LEU A 190 -3.72 -9.73 15.78
C LEU A 190 -4.38 -10.38 14.55
N ALA A 191 -3.78 -11.43 14.01
CA ALA A 191 -4.31 -12.20 12.88
C ALA A 191 -5.49 -13.14 13.23
N ALA A 192 -5.84 -13.28 14.51
CA ALA A 192 -6.88 -14.18 14.99
C ALA A 192 -8.07 -13.48 15.66
N GLY A 193 -7.94 -12.17 15.96
CA GLY A 193 -8.96 -11.38 16.63
C GLY A 193 -9.40 -10.16 15.81
N GLN A 194 -10.19 -9.29 16.43
CA GLN A 194 -10.67 -8.04 15.82
C GLN A 194 -10.32 -6.86 16.72
N PHE A 195 -9.51 -5.94 16.22
CA PHE A 195 -8.95 -4.85 17.00
C PHE A 195 -9.02 -3.50 16.27
N PRO A 196 -9.12 -2.38 16.99
CA PRO A 196 -9.05 -1.06 16.37
C PRO A 196 -7.62 -0.72 15.95
N ALA A 197 -7.45 -0.19 14.74
CA ALA A 197 -6.25 0.52 14.31
C ALA A 197 -6.37 2.04 14.48
N ILE A 198 -7.57 2.56 14.73
CA ILE A 198 -7.80 3.95 15.14
C ILE A 198 -8.64 3.97 16.41
N PRO A 199 -8.52 5.00 17.27
CA PRO A 199 -9.40 5.17 18.42
C PRO A 199 -10.87 5.16 17.98
N ARG A 200 -11.74 4.40 18.65
CA ARG A 200 -13.18 4.34 18.34
C ARG A 200 -13.93 5.55 18.89
N SER A 201 -13.47 6.05 20.03
CA SER A 201 -13.89 7.26 20.72
C SER A 201 -12.73 7.78 21.57
N ASP A 202 -12.90 8.94 22.20
CA ASP A 202 -11.91 9.49 23.15
C ASP A 202 -11.68 8.59 24.38
N ASP A 203 -12.57 7.63 24.65
CA ASP A 203 -12.39 6.66 25.74
C ASP A 203 -11.15 5.77 25.51
N ASP A 204 -10.84 5.48 24.24
CA ASP A 204 -9.66 4.67 23.87
C ASP A 204 -8.34 5.43 24.12
N LEU A 205 -8.38 6.75 24.35
CA LEU A 205 -7.19 7.58 24.59
C LEU A 205 -6.72 7.54 26.06
N ALA A 206 -7.54 7.04 26.98
CA ALA A 206 -7.29 7.18 28.42
C ALA A 206 -6.25 6.19 28.98
N GLN A 207 -6.14 5.00 28.38
CA GLN A 207 -5.23 3.95 28.86
C GLN A 207 -4.02 3.85 27.91
N PRO A 208 -2.79 4.19 28.36
CA PRO A 208 -1.63 4.30 27.47
C PRO A 208 -1.25 3.02 26.71
N ASP A 209 -1.30 1.86 27.35
CA ASP A 209 -0.95 0.58 26.71
C ASP A 209 -2.01 0.13 25.71
N HIS A 210 -3.29 0.46 25.95
CA HIS A 210 -4.38 0.24 25.00
C HIS A 210 -4.22 1.16 23.79
N LEU A 211 -3.95 2.44 24.01
CA LEU A 211 -3.71 3.39 22.93
C LEU A 211 -2.49 2.99 22.09
N GLN A 212 -1.41 2.54 22.75
CA GLN A 212 -0.25 2.01 22.04
C GLN A 212 -0.58 0.70 21.31
N ALA A 213 -1.45 -0.16 21.83
CA ALA A 213 -1.92 -1.35 21.11
C ALA A 213 -2.69 -0.98 19.83
N ILE A 214 -3.48 0.09 19.85
CA ILE A 214 -4.16 0.65 18.67
C ILE A 214 -3.14 1.16 17.66
N ALA A 215 -2.16 1.96 18.11
CA ALA A 215 -1.09 2.47 17.25
C ALA A 215 -0.24 1.34 16.64
N ASN A 216 0.09 0.31 17.42
CA ASN A 216 0.77 -0.88 16.91
C ASN A 216 -0.09 -1.62 15.88
N THR A 217 -1.41 -1.74 16.12
CA THR A 217 -2.34 -2.33 15.16
C THR A 217 -2.35 -1.55 13.84
N ALA A 218 -2.34 -0.21 13.91
CA ALA A 218 -2.18 0.65 12.73
C ALA A 218 -0.87 0.37 12.00
N GLY A 219 0.25 0.34 12.71
CA GLY A 219 1.57 0.05 12.15
C GLY A 219 1.63 -1.25 11.35
N PHE A 220 1.08 -2.35 11.88
CA PHE A 220 1.00 -3.62 11.14
C PHE A 220 -0.02 -3.59 9.98
N HIS A 221 -1.12 -2.84 10.14
CA HIS A 221 -2.13 -2.69 9.08
C HIS A 221 -1.60 -1.89 7.89
N PHE A 222 -0.80 -0.83 8.10
CA PHE A 222 -0.13 -0.09 7.02
C PHE A 222 0.66 -1.04 6.12
N VAL A 223 1.47 -1.93 6.72
CA VAL A 223 2.25 -2.89 5.94
C VAL A 223 1.34 -3.90 5.22
N PHE A 224 0.26 -4.35 5.85
CA PHE A 224 -0.68 -5.29 5.23
C PHE A 224 -1.30 -4.72 3.94
N ILE A 225 -1.76 -3.46 3.99
CA ILE A 225 -2.34 -2.74 2.86
C ILE A 225 -1.32 -2.58 1.73
N GLU A 226 -0.18 -1.98 2.04
CA GLU A 226 0.82 -1.58 1.04
C GLU A 226 1.58 -2.78 0.46
N GLN A 227 1.74 -3.85 1.24
CA GLN A 227 2.17 -5.15 0.70
C GLN A 227 1.17 -5.66 -0.33
N GLY A 228 -0.12 -5.52 -0.04
CA GLY A 228 -1.23 -5.89 -0.93
C GLY A 228 -1.13 -5.15 -2.26
N GLY A 229 -1.05 -3.82 -2.24
CA GLY A 229 -0.88 -2.96 -3.42
C GLY A 229 0.37 -3.33 -4.23
N THR A 230 1.52 -3.44 -3.56
CA THR A 230 2.80 -3.84 -4.16
C THR A 230 2.69 -5.15 -4.95
N SER A 231 2.03 -6.16 -4.40
CA SER A 231 1.80 -7.44 -5.09
C SER A 231 0.76 -7.31 -6.21
N LEU A 232 -0.35 -6.61 -5.95
CA LEU A 232 -1.48 -6.53 -6.87
C LEU A 232 -1.08 -5.87 -8.19
N TYR A 233 -0.37 -4.74 -8.14
CA TYR A 233 0.12 -4.06 -9.33
C TYR A 233 1.07 -4.94 -10.15
N ALA A 234 2.01 -5.63 -9.50
CA ALA A 234 2.93 -6.55 -10.17
C ALA A 234 2.20 -7.75 -10.82
N GLN A 235 1.14 -8.26 -10.17
CA GLN A 235 0.32 -9.35 -10.69
C GLN A 235 -0.51 -8.92 -11.90
N LEU A 236 -1.16 -7.76 -11.84
CA LEU A 236 -2.02 -7.27 -12.92
C LEU A 236 -1.23 -6.70 -14.10
N ALA A 237 -0.03 -6.16 -13.88
CA ALA A 237 0.87 -5.70 -14.95
C ALA A 237 1.25 -6.83 -15.93
N GLN A 238 1.21 -8.08 -15.48
CA GLN A 238 1.44 -9.24 -16.35
C GLN A 238 0.24 -9.60 -17.23
N ARG A 239 -0.92 -8.96 -17.04
CA ARG A 239 -2.17 -9.25 -17.75
C ARG A 239 -2.62 -8.14 -18.70
N VAL A 240 -2.00 -6.97 -18.62
CA VAL A 240 -2.32 -5.85 -19.50
C VAL A 240 -1.67 -6.04 -20.87
N THR A 241 -2.34 -5.53 -21.90
CA THR A 241 -1.88 -5.59 -23.30
C THR A 241 -1.63 -4.21 -23.90
N HIS A 242 -2.26 -3.17 -23.36
CA HIS A 242 -2.08 -1.80 -23.82
C HIS A 242 -0.77 -1.21 -23.26
N PRO A 243 0.15 -0.70 -24.10
CA PRO A 243 1.45 -0.19 -23.63
C PRO A 243 1.36 0.94 -22.61
N GLU A 244 0.38 1.85 -22.75
CA GLU A 244 0.19 2.92 -21.78
C GLU A 244 -0.37 2.39 -20.46
N VAL A 245 -1.24 1.38 -20.49
CA VAL A 245 -1.78 0.77 -19.27
C VAL A 245 -0.68 0.00 -18.55
N LEU A 246 0.17 -0.73 -19.28
CA LEU A 246 1.38 -1.32 -18.71
C LEU A 246 2.28 -0.27 -18.08
N ARG A 247 2.49 0.87 -18.74
CA ARG A 247 3.28 1.97 -18.19
C ARG A 247 2.67 2.51 -16.89
N ILE A 248 1.34 2.63 -16.81
CA ILE A 248 0.64 3.06 -15.59
C ILE A 248 0.93 2.09 -14.45
N LEU A 249 0.67 0.80 -14.64
CA LEU A 249 0.87 -0.20 -13.57
C LEU A 249 2.35 -0.34 -13.17
N LEU A 250 3.28 -0.19 -14.12
CA LEU A 250 4.72 -0.20 -13.83
C LEU A 250 5.25 1.12 -13.26
N SER A 251 4.40 2.16 -13.13
CA SER A 251 4.78 3.44 -12.52
C SER A 251 4.15 3.62 -11.14
N ILE A 252 2.89 3.21 -10.97
CA ILE A 252 2.21 3.20 -9.65
C ILE A 252 2.71 2.00 -8.83
N GLY A 253 2.83 0.79 -9.39
CA GLY A 253 3.30 -0.36 -8.61
C GLY A 253 4.63 -0.17 -7.86
N PRO A 254 5.62 0.56 -8.41
CA PRO A 254 6.81 0.93 -7.66
C PRO A 254 6.61 1.96 -6.54
N THR A 255 5.62 2.86 -6.58
CA THR A 255 5.32 3.79 -5.47
C THR A 255 4.73 3.01 -4.30
N GLU A 256 3.80 2.09 -4.55
CA GLU A 256 3.32 1.09 -3.57
C GLU A 256 4.47 0.33 -2.89
N ALA A 257 5.48 -0.06 -3.66
CA ALA A 257 6.65 -0.75 -3.11
C ALA A 257 7.49 0.14 -2.20
N MET A 258 7.54 1.46 -2.45
CA MET A 258 8.18 2.44 -1.58
C MET A 258 7.39 2.63 -0.29
N HIS A 259 6.05 2.71 -0.37
CA HIS A 259 5.17 2.72 0.79
C HIS A 259 5.40 1.47 1.64
N PHE A 260 5.24 0.28 1.03
CA PHE A 260 5.46 -1.00 1.70
C PHE A 260 6.81 -1.05 2.41
N GLN A 261 7.89 -0.65 1.74
CA GLN A 261 9.23 -0.69 2.35
C GLN A 261 9.35 0.25 3.56
N THR A 262 8.71 1.41 3.51
CA THR A 262 8.66 2.38 4.61
C THR A 262 7.93 1.78 5.80
N TRP A 263 6.70 1.32 5.61
CA TRP A 263 5.89 0.76 6.69
C TRP A 263 6.47 -0.54 7.24
N HIS A 264 7.06 -1.37 6.37
CA HIS A 264 7.70 -2.62 6.76
C HIS A 264 8.88 -2.40 7.71
N ASP A 265 9.63 -1.31 7.55
CA ASP A 265 10.63 -0.85 8.53
C ASP A 265 9.93 -0.37 9.82
N LYS A 266 8.93 0.52 9.71
CA LYS A 266 8.34 1.20 10.88
C LYS A 266 7.56 0.27 11.78
N ALA A 267 6.88 -0.73 11.23
CA ALA A 267 6.21 -1.76 12.03
C ALA A 267 7.18 -2.55 12.92
N GLY A 268 8.47 -2.60 12.57
CA GLY A 268 9.52 -3.22 13.39
C GLY A 268 9.83 -2.48 14.70
N ASN A 269 9.41 -1.22 14.80
CA ASN A 269 9.60 -0.40 16.00
C ASN A 269 8.44 -0.53 16.99
N ALA A 270 7.39 -1.29 16.67
CA ALA A 270 6.25 -1.53 17.56
C ALA A 270 6.73 -2.12 18.91
N PRO A 271 6.52 -1.43 20.04
CA PRO A 271 6.97 -1.94 21.34
C PRO A 271 6.18 -3.19 21.74
N PRO A 272 6.84 -4.18 22.39
CA PRO A 272 6.13 -5.31 22.94
C PRO A 272 5.24 -4.88 24.10
N LEU A 273 3.98 -5.31 24.08
CA LEU A 273 3.00 -4.99 25.12
C LEU A 273 1.87 -6.01 25.17
N THR A 274 1.13 -6.00 26.26
CA THR A 274 -0.17 -6.67 26.37
C THR A 274 -1.23 -5.62 26.63
N ASP A 275 -2.21 -5.51 25.74
CA ASP A 275 -3.33 -4.59 25.89
C ASP A 275 -4.17 -5.01 27.11
N PRO A 276 -4.30 -4.14 28.14
CA PRO A 276 -5.01 -4.48 29.38
C PRO A 276 -6.53 -4.54 29.21
N THR A 277 -7.07 -4.08 28.08
CA THR A 277 -8.53 -4.01 27.83
C THR A 277 -9.07 -5.26 27.14
N ASN A 278 -8.25 -5.93 26.33
CA ASN A 278 -8.68 -7.05 25.49
C ASN A 278 -7.69 -8.23 25.47
N GLY A 279 -6.49 -8.08 26.04
CA GLY A 279 -5.48 -9.13 26.13
C GLY A 279 -4.69 -9.38 24.83
N LEU A 280 -4.80 -8.52 23.81
CA LEU A 280 -3.95 -8.57 22.62
C LEU A 280 -2.48 -8.43 23.03
N VAL A 281 -1.63 -9.33 22.53
CA VAL A 281 -0.20 -9.32 22.80
C VAL A 281 0.56 -8.95 21.53
N PHE A 282 1.34 -7.88 21.61
CA PHE A 282 2.43 -7.58 20.68
C PHE A 282 3.72 -8.20 21.26
N PRO A 283 4.27 -9.25 20.63
CA PRO A 283 5.47 -9.90 21.13
C PRO A 283 6.72 -9.05 20.88
N ASP A 284 7.78 -9.30 21.64
CA ASP A 284 9.12 -8.86 21.24
C ASP A 284 9.57 -9.72 20.05
N LEU A 285 9.51 -9.14 18.85
CA LEU A 285 9.88 -9.83 17.61
C LEU A 285 11.35 -10.25 17.60
N ASN A 286 12.23 -9.58 18.35
CA ASN A 286 13.64 -9.94 18.39
C ASN A 286 13.97 -11.01 19.45
N ALA A 287 13.02 -11.38 20.33
CA ALA A 287 13.27 -12.26 21.46
C ALA A 287 13.72 -13.68 21.08
N ALA A 288 13.21 -14.24 19.99
CA ALA A 288 13.57 -15.58 19.53
C ALA A 288 14.97 -15.64 18.88
N GLY A 289 15.46 -14.49 18.39
CA GLY A 289 16.64 -14.41 17.54
C GLY A 289 16.43 -15.02 16.15
N GLY A 290 17.32 -14.66 15.21
CA GLY A 290 17.31 -15.17 13.84
C GLY A 290 16.57 -14.28 12.85
N GLU A 291 16.82 -14.53 11.57
CA GLU A 291 16.42 -13.61 10.48
C GLU A 291 14.90 -13.48 10.35
N LEU A 292 14.14 -14.56 10.61
CA LEU A 292 12.70 -14.62 10.36
C LEU A 292 11.88 -13.56 11.11
N THR A 293 12.35 -13.11 12.28
CA THR A 293 11.66 -12.12 13.12
C THR A 293 12.52 -10.89 13.41
N GLN A 294 13.73 -10.81 12.86
CA GLN A 294 14.65 -9.70 13.08
C GLN A 294 14.13 -8.40 12.46
N THR A 295 13.86 -7.41 13.31
CA THR A 295 13.20 -6.15 12.95
C THR A 295 13.95 -5.32 11.92
N ASN A 296 15.28 -5.20 12.04
CA ASN A 296 16.10 -4.42 11.12
C ASN A 296 16.47 -5.13 9.79
N LEU A 297 15.98 -6.35 9.53
CA LEU A 297 16.06 -6.99 8.21
C LEU A 297 14.94 -6.49 7.30
N ILE A 298 15.14 -5.28 6.79
CA ILE A 298 14.12 -4.56 6.04
C ILE A 298 14.11 -4.90 4.55
N MET A 299 15.20 -5.46 4.01
CA MET A 299 15.31 -5.89 2.61
C MET A 299 14.79 -7.33 2.44
N PRO A 300 14.06 -7.66 1.36
CA PRO A 300 13.54 -9.01 1.14
C PRO A 300 14.63 -10.07 1.02
N GLU A 301 14.55 -11.11 1.85
CA GLU A 301 15.42 -12.30 1.75
C GLU A 301 15.21 -13.03 0.41
N PRO A 302 16.27 -13.46 -0.30
CA PRO A 302 16.12 -14.20 -1.54
C PRO A 302 15.32 -15.50 -1.36
N THR A 303 14.39 -15.80 -2.27
CA THR A 303 13.58 -17.03 -2.18
C THR A 303 13.45 -17.75 -3.51
N LYS A 304 12.83 -18.93 -3.49
CA LYS A 304 12.46 -19.67 -4.69
C LYS A 304 11.50 -18.85 -5.57
N PHE A 305 11.81 -18.75 -6.86
CA PHE A 305 11.02 -18.00 -7.84
C PHE A 305 10.96 -18.74 -9.18
N LEU A 306 9.80 -18.68 -9.85
CA LEU A 306 9.46 -19.37 -11.12
C LEU A 306 9.62 -20.90 -11.12
N ASN A 307 10.83 -21.41 -10.87
CA ASN A 307 11.12 -22.83 -10.77
C ASN A 307 12.29 -23.06 -9.77
N ARG A 308 12.16 -24.08 -8.92
CA ARG A 308 13.15 -24.45 -7.90
C ARG A 308 14.55 -24.82 -8.44
N LYS A 309 14.69 -25.01 -9.76
CA LYS A 309 16.00 -25.24 -10.42
C LYS A 309 16.86 -23.98 -10.53
N PHE A 310 16.25 -22.79 -10.43
CA PHE A 310 16.99 -21.53 -10.47
C PHE A 310 17.48 -21.16 -9.07
N PRO A 311 18.58 -20.40 -8.95
CA PRO A 311 19.00 -19.83 -7.66
C PRO A 311 17.89 -18.97 -7.04
N ILE A 312 17.89 -18.89 -5.72
CA ILE A 312 17.01 -17.97 -4.99
C ILE A 312 17.29 -16.51 -5.38
N VAL A 313 16.26 -15.67 -5.37
CA VAL A 313 16.34 -14.26 -5.77
C VAL A 313 15.40 -13.41 -4.91
N SER A 314 15.81 -12.19 -4.61
CA SER A 314 15.02 -11.20 -3.87
C SER A 314 13.94 -10.62 -4.79
N ILE A 315 12.67 -10.72 -4.37
CA ILE A 315 11.50 -10.36 -5.17
C ILE A 315 10.37 -9.82 -4.28
N ILE A 316 9.44 -9.09 -4.90
CA ILE A 316 8.07 -8.95 -4.39
C ILE A 316 7.39 -10.32 -4.42
N ARG A 317 6.55 -10.61 -3.42
CA ARG A 317 5.84 -11.89 -3.31
C ARG A 317 4.52 -11.77 -2.55
N PRO A 318 3.41 -12.29 -3.11
CA PRO A 318 3.30 -13.02 -4.38
C PRO A 318 3.40 -12.15 -5.63
N THR A 319 3.69 -12.78 -6.77
CA THR A 319 3.59 -12.17 -8.12
C THR A 319 2.81 -13.05 -9.11
N GLN A 320 2.34 -14.23 -8.70
CA GLN A 320 1.49 -15.05 -9.54
C GLN A 320 0.12 -14.40 -9.76
N THR A 321 -0.36 -14.43 -10.99
CA THR A 321 -1.47 -13.63 -11.47
C THR A 321 -2.83 -14.30 -11.31
N LYS A 322 -2.88 -15.60 -11.03
CA LYS A 322 -4.14 -16.35 -10.94
C LYS A 322 -4.96 -15.84 -9.75
N ASP A 323 -6.19 -15.44 -10.03
CA ASP A 323 -7.15 -14.93 -9.04
C ASP A 323 -6.61 -13.74 -8.21
N ALA A 324 -5.69 -12.94 -8.77
CA ALA A 324 -5.00 -11.87 -8.05
C ALA A 324 -5.98 -10.80 -7.52
N ALA A 325 -6.90 -10.33 -8.37
CA ALA A 325 -7.87 -9.32 -7.97
C ALA A 325 -8.88 -9.89 -6.94
N MET A 326 -9.33 -11.13 -7.15
CA MET A 326 -10.21 -11.81 -6.19
C MET A 326 -9.50 -12.10 -4.86
N ALA A 327 -8.21 -12.39 -4.88
CA ALA A 327 -7.41 -12.58 -3.68
C ALA A 327 -7.30 -11.28 -2.87
N ALA A 328 -7.09 -10.14 -3.54
CA ALA A 328 -7.10 -8.83 -2.89
C ALA A 328 -8.45 -8.54 -2.21
N VAL A 329 -9.58 -8.70 -2.93
CA VAL A 329 -10.92 -8.52 -2.34
C VAL A 329 -11.13 -9.44 -1.14
N LYS A 330 -10.69 -10.70 -1.24
CA LYS A 330 -10.84 -11.68 -0.16
C LYS A 330 -9.97 -11.32 1.04
N ALA A 331 -8.75 -10.82 0.83
CA ALA A 331 -7.85 -10.37 1.87
C ALA A 331 -8.43 -9.17 2.62
N LEU A 332 -8.84 -8.11 1.91
CA LEU A 332 -9.47 -6.92 2.51
C LEU A 332 -10.79 -7.25 3.23
N THR A 333 -11.55 -8.22 2.72
CA THR A 333 -12.76 -8.70 3.40
C THR A 333 -12.42 -9.47 4.68
N ALA A 334 -11.39 -10.33 4.64
CA ALA A 334 -10.96 -11.13 5.80
C ALA A 334 -10.30 -10.27 6.88
N ASP A 335 -9.64 -9.18 6.47
CA ASP A 335 -9.08 -8.15 7.34
C ASP A 335 -10.17 -7.40 8.13
N GLY A 336 -11.43 -7.43 7.67
CA GLY A 336 -12.54 -6.78 8.38
C GLY A 336 -12.82 -5.36 7.91
N LEU A 337 -12.04 -4.85 6.94
CA LEU A 337 -12.18 -3.53 6.35
C LEU A 337 -13.61 -3.22 5.85
N PHE A 338 -14.39 -4.24 5.50
CA PHE A 338 -15.76 -4.10 5.01
C PHE A 338 -16.84 -4.56 6.01
N ILE A 339 -16.50 -4.76 7.29
CA ILE A 339 -17.49 -5.09 8.32
C ILE A 339 -18.50 -3.94 8.43
N GLY A 340 -19.78 -4.27 8.19
CA GLY A 340 -20.90 -3.34 8.17
C GLY A 340 -21.31 -2.87 6.76
N GLN A 341 -20.54 -3.22 5.71
CA GLN A 341 -20.89 -2.84 4.35
C GLN A 341 -22.11 -3.62 3.83
N SER A 342 -22.76 -3.04 2.82
CA SER A 342 -23.89 -3.67 2.15
C SER A 342 -23.50 -4.88 1.30
N GLN A 343 -24.43 -5.81 1.11
CA GLN A 343 -24.25 -6.92 0.15
C GLN A 343 -24.08 -6.41 -1.29
N GLU A 344 -24.64 -5.24 -1.60
CA GLU A 344 -24.48 -4.60 -2.90
C GLU A 344 -23.02 -4.13 -3.11
N PHE A 345 -22.41 -3.51 -2.10
CA PHE A 345 -20.99 -3.15 -2.12
C PHE A 345 -20.12 -4.39 -2.39
N ALA A 346 -20.32 -5.46 -1.61
CA ALA A 346 -19.60 -6.72 -1.78
C ALA A 346 -19.77 -7.31 -3.20
N THR A 347 -20.96 -7.18 -3.77
CA THR A 347 -21.26 -7.62 -5.13
C THR A 347 -20.50 -6.79 -6.18
N VAL A 348 -20.49 -5.46 -6.03
CA VAL A 348 -19.80 -4.55 -6.95
C VAL A 348 -18.29 -4.82 -6.97
N ILE A 349 -17.62 -4.83 -5.82
CA ILE A 349 -16.17 -5.07 -5.76
C ILE A 349 -15.80 -6.47 -6.27
N THR A 350 -16.62 -7.48 -5.98
CA THR A 350 -16.42 -8.85 -6.47
C THR A 350 -16.56 -8.91 -7.99
N GLN A 351 -17.51 -8.18 -8.58
CA GLN A 351 -17.69 -8.14 -10.03
C GLN A 351 -16.51 -7.46 -10.74
N LEU A 352 -16.00 -6.36 -10.18
CA LEU A 352 -14.81 -5.68 -10.70
C LEU A 352 -13.59 -6.61 -10.65
N ALA A 353 -13.37 -7.27 -9.51
CA ALA A 353 -12.27 -8.22 -9.34
C ALA A 353 -12.35 -9.39 -10.34
N LYS A 354 -13.53 -10.01 -10.48
CA LYS A 354 -13.75 -11.09 -11.48
C LYS A 354 -13.48 -10.63 -12.91
N ALA A 355 -13.83 -9.39 -13.24
CA ALA A 355 -13.59 -8.84 -14.57
C ALA A 355 -12.08 -8.63 -14.81
N ALA A 356 -11.34 -8.09 -13.83
CA ALA A 356 -9.89 -7.96 -13.89
C ALA A 356 -9.18 -9.33 -13.98
N ASP A 357 -9.60 -10.31 -13.18
CA ASP A 357 -9.04 -11.67 -13.25
C ASP A 357 -9.42 -12.43 -14.53
N ALA A 358 -10.48 -12.01 -15.22
CA ALA A 358 -10.84 -12.54 -16.54
C ALA A 358 -10.01 -11.92 -17.67
N ALA A 359 -9.31 -10.80 -17.42
CA ALA A 359 -8.40 -10.21 -18.39
C ALA A 359 -7.27 -11.20 -18.69
N ARG A 360 -7.13 -11.55 -19.97
CA ARG A 360 -6.09 -12.44 -20.44
C ARG A 360 -5.05 -11.59 -21.17
N HIS A 361 -3.78 -11.89 -20.92
CA HIS A 361 -2.75 -11.51 -21.87
C HIS A 361 -3.11 -12.19 -23.21
N GLY A 362 -3.12 -11.40 -24.29
CA GLY A 362 -3.45 -11.87 -25.64
C GLY A 362 -2.56 -13.02 -26.10
#